data_AF-A0A238VQW2-F1
#
_entry.id   AF-A0A238VQW2-F1
#
_cell.length_a   1.000
_cell.length_b   1.000
_cell.length_c   1.000
_cell.angle_alpha   90.00
_cell.angle_beta   90.00
_cell.angle_gamma   90.00
#
_symmetry.space_group_name_H-M   'P 1'
#
loop_
_entity.id
_entity.type
_entity.pdbx_description
1 polymer ?
#
loop_
_entity_poly.entity_id
_entity_poly.type
_entity_poly.pdbx_seq_one_letter_code
_entity_poly.pdbx_strand_id
1 'polypeptide(L)'
;MKKVVFFLIFIVLGTIGLVAQIKDQDKDQDRVRDRDHVMLVDGDLLQIRDRDQIRLRDKITLNDGTVVNSDGTYVTKDQIRLRLRDGSCLDNDGVLYRDEYQYRYKIQQENKGLSEAQIQTRNQNRYQIMMIDGEAYQIRNQEQKRVREQLKLGDGVTVNPDGTYQTRDRKQLRLQDGECLNMDGNMFKNTYMHRKMEVNKNAKGIKTMTKKKVQKKATTTPNKKKVMKKSGKNI
;
A
#
# COMPACT_ATOMS: atom_id res chain seq x y z
N MET A 1 6.11 31.88 35.13
CA MET A 1 5.26 30.67 35.18
C MET A 1 4.38 30.61 33.94
N LYS A 2 4.21 29.40 33.42
CA LYS A 2 3.25 28.92 32.42
C LYS A 2 1.89 29.66 32.39
N LYS A 3 1.34 29.92 31.20
CA LYS A 3 0.16 29.20 30.67
C LYS A 3 0.27 29.10 29.14
N VAL A 4 0.29 27.87 28.62
CA VAL A 4 0.08 27.56 27.20
C VAL A 4 -1.37 27.12 27.07
N VAL A 5 -2.11 27.62 26.08
CA VAL A 5 -3.49 27.19 25.79
C VAL A 5 -3.50 26.52 24.43
N PHE A 6 -3.53 25.18 24.43
CA PHE A 6 -3.87 24.40 23.24
C PHE A 6 -5.39 24.37 23.08
N PHE A 7 -5.90 24.74 21.91
CA PHE A 7 -7.25 24.41 21.48
C PHE A 7 -7.19 23.28 20.44
N LEU A 8 -7.47 22.05 20.88
CA LEU A 8 -7.76 20.92 20.01
C LEU A 8 -9.28 20.76 19.93
N ILE A 9 -9.86 21.16 18.80
CA ILE A 9 -11.28 20.96 18.51
C ILE A 9 -11.41 19.69 17.66
N PHE A 10 -11.77 18.58 18.31
CA PHE A 10 -12.24 17.37 17.63
C PHE A 10 -13.74 17.54 17.33
N ILE A 11 -14.08 17.84 16.08
CA ILE A 11 -15.47 17.77 15.61
C ILE A 11 -15.73 16.36 15.08
N VAL A 12 -16.38 15.54 15.92
CA VAL A 12 -17.00 14.28 15.51
C VAL A 12 -18.42 14.60 15.07
N LEU A 13 -18.64 14.69 13.75
CA LEU A 13 -19.99 14.81 13.18
C LEU A 13 -20.51 13.42 12.80
N GLY A 14 -21.70 13.06 13.31
CA GLY A 14 -22.32 11.77 13.04
C GLY A 14 -23.84 11.83 12.89
N THR A 15 -24.31 11.34 11.73
CA THR A 15 -25.70 10.91 11.42
C THR A 15 -26.77 12.03 11.40
N ILE A 16 -27.93 11.95 10.72
CA ILE A 16 -28.71 10.89 10.03
C ILE A 16 -29.27 11.52 8.72
N GLY A 17 -29.52 10.88 7.57
CA GLY A 17 -29.38 9.47 7.15
C GLY A 17 -30.62 8.98 6.36
N LEU A 18 -30.45 8.29 5.22
CA LEU A 18 -31.53 7.67 4.42
C LEU A 18 -31.49 6.15 4.52
N VAL A 19 -32.62 5.52 4.89
CA VAL A 19 -32.71 4.07 5.13
C VAL A 19 -33.49 3.37 4.02
N ALA A 20 -32.77 2.73 3.10
CA ALA A 20 -33.22 1.58 2.33
C ALA A 20 -31.99 0.80 1.84
N GLN A 21 -32.02 -0.54 1.89
CA GLN A 21 -30.90 -1.44 1.52
C GLN A 21 -29.68 -1.47 2.49
N ILE A 22 -29.85 -1.10 3.76
CA ILE A 22 -28.84 -1.33 4.81
C ILE A 22 -29.08 -2.70 5.47
N LYS A 23 -28.34 -3.72 5.04
CA LYS A 23 -28.13 -4.95 5.85
C LYS A 23 -26.84 -5.72 5.58
N ASP A 24 -26.22 -5.56 4.41
CA ASP A 24 -24.94 -6.21 4.07
C ASP A 24 -23.74 -5.25 3.99
N GLN A 25 -23.94 -3.93 3.87
CA GLN A 25 -22.83 -2.98 3.63
C GLN A 25 -21.94 -2.68 4.84
N ASP A 26 -22.44 -2.79 6.07
CA ASP A 26 -21.68 -2.40 7.27
C ASP A 26 -20.49 -3.33 7.57
N LYS A 27 -20.53 -4.59 7.11
CA LYS A 27 -19.41 -5.53 7.27
C LYS A 27 -18.23 -5.31 6.33
N ASP A 28 -18.39 -4.44 5.33
CA ASP A 28 -17.39 -4.17 4.28
C ASP A 28 -16.81 -2.75 4.33
N GLN A 29 -17.29 -1.86 5.21
CA GLN A 29 -16.65 -0.56 5.42
C GLN A 29 -15.28 -0.68 6.11
N ASP A 30 -15.11 -1.69 6.98
CA ASP A 30 -13.99 -1.77 7.93
C ASP A 30 -12.71 -2.42 7.37
N ARG A 31 -12.78 -3.08 6.21
CA ARG A 31 -11.79 -4.06 5.69
C ARG A 31 -10.72 -3.51 4.73
N VAL A 32 -10.55 -2.20 4.65
CA VAL A 32 -9.51 -1.60 3.80
C VAL A 32 -8.80 -0.50 4.57
N ARG A 33 -7.75 -0.90 5.30
CA ARG A 33 -6.78 -0.01 5.98
C ARG A 33 -5.71 0.48 5.00
N ASP A 34 -6.15 0.98 3.86
CA ASP A 34 -5.29 1.36 2.74
C ASP A 34 -6.04 2.37 1.88
N ARG A 35 -6.39 3.50 2.49
CA ARG A 35 -7.17 4.58 1.87
C ARG A 35 -6.38 5.88 1.80
N ASP A 36 -5.08 5.82 1.54
CA ASP A 36 -4.28 7.04 1.40
C ASP A 36 -4.64 7.77 0.09
N HIS A 37 -5.49 8.79 0.22
CA HIS A 37 -6.01 9.63 -0.85
C HIS A 37 -6.41 11.02 -0.33
N VAL A 38 -6.67 11.95 -1.24
CA VAL A 38 -7.31 13.24 -0.93
C VAL A 38 -8.68 13.35 -1.57
N MET A 39 -9.66 13.86 -0.85
CA MET A 39 -11.05 14.01 -1.29
C MET A 39 -11.57 15.40 -0.96
N LEU A 40 -12.24 16.05 -1.91
CA LEU A 40 -12.90 17.34 -1.68
C LEU A 40 -14.31 17.10 -1.11
N VAL A 41 -14.64 17.72 0.02
CA VAL A 41 -15.96 17.59 0.68
C VAL A 41 -16.39 18.95 1.21
N ASP A 42 -17.57 19.43 0.79
CA ASP A 42 -18.14 20.73 1.17
C ASP A 42 -17.16 21.92 0.96
N GLY A 43 -16.28 21.79 -0.04
CA GLY A 43 -15.22 22.76 -0.34
C GLY A 43 -13.92 22.62 0.47
N ASP A 44 -13.88 21.75 1.48
CA ASP A 44 -12.69 21.42 2.25
C ASP A 44 -11.97 20.21 1.65
N LEU A 45 -10.67 20.34 1.37
CA LEU A 45 -9.87 19.18 0.97
C LEU A 45 -9.47 18.36 2.21
N LEU A 46 -9.88 17.10 2.26
CA LEU A 46 -9.52 16.15 3.30
C LEU A 46 -8.42 15.21 2.80
N GLN A 47 -7.34 15.07 3.57
CA GLN A 47 -6.43 13.94 3.44
C GLN A 47 -6.94 12.80 4.29
N ILE A 48 -7.21 11.66 3.65
CA ILE A 48 -7.65 10.43 4.31
C ILE A 48 -6.43 9.51 4.41
N ARG A 49 -6.14 9.03 5.62
CA ARG A 49 -5.00 8.15 5.93
C ARG A 49 -5.35 7.26 7.11
N ASP A 50 -5.30 5.94 6.94
CA ASP A 50 -5.59 4.96 8.01
C ASP A 50 -6.91 5.17 8.79
N ARG A 51 -7.90 5.83 8.16
CA ARG A 51 -9.22 6.31 8.67
C ARG A 51 -9.22 7.70 9.29
N ASP A 52 -8.06 8.26 9.63
CA ASP A 52 -7.97 9.67 10.02
C ASP A 52 -8.32 10.53 8.81
N GLN A 53 -9.19 11.52 9.03
CA GLN A 53 -9.55 12.53 8.04
C GLN A 53 -8.99 13.86 8.53
N ILE A 54 -7.93 14.32 7.88
CA ILE A 54 -7.21 15.54 8.25
C ILE A 54 -7.51 16.58 7.18
N ARG A 55 -8.22 17.67 7.56
CA ARG A 55 -8.39 18.82 6.67
C ARG A 55 -7.01 19.36 6.29
N LEU A 56 -6.74 19.37 4.99
CA LEU A 56 -5.48 19.82 4.45
C LEU A 56 -5.37 21.34 4.61
N ARG A 57 -4.25 21.82 5.15
CA ARG A 57 -3.97 23.25 5.36
C ARG A 57 -3.01 23.77 4.29
N ASP A 58 -1.86 23.12 4.19
CA ASP A 58 -0.82 23.38 3.21
C ASP A 58 -0.93 22.42 2.02
N LYS A 59 -0.46 22.83 0.85
CA LYS A 59 -0.42 21.96 -0.34
C LYS A 59 0.40 20.69 -0.10
N ILE A 60 0.04 19.60 -0.77
CA ILE A 60 0.82 18.35 -0.82
C ILE A 60 1.28 18.05 -2.24
N THR A 61 2.29 17.19 -2.36
CA THR A 61 2.73 16.62 -3.63
C THR A 61 2.52 15.10 -3.58
N LEU A 62 1.82 14.57 -4.58
CA LEU A 62 1.54 13.13 -4.74
C LEU A 62 2.75 12.41 -5.38
N ASN A 63 2.73 11.07 -5.42
CA ASN A 63 3.84 10.24 -5.91
C ASN A 63 4.19 10.49 -7.39
N ASP A 64 3.22 10.93 -8.18
CA ASP A 64 3.37 11.24 -9.61
C ASP A 64 3.91 12.66 -9.86
N GLY A 65 4.09 13.48 -8.81
CA GLY A 65 4.43 14.89 -8.89
C GLY A 65 3.23 15.84 -8.94
N THR A 66 1.99 15.34 -8.92
CA THR A 66 0.80 16.20 -8.87
C THR A 66 0.75 16.97 -7.56
N VAL A 67 0.66 18.30 -7.63
CA VAL A 67 0.59 19.20 -6.48
C VAL A 67 -0.87 19.56 -6.21
N VAL A 68 -1.38 19.24 -5.03
CA VAL A 68 -2.79 19.48 -4.62
C VAL A 68 -2.84 20.54 -3.52
N ASN A 69 -3.61 21.58 -3.73
CA ASN A 69 -3.82 22.68 -2.78
C ASN A 69 -5.03 22.40 -1.87
N SER A 70 -5.05 23.02 -0.69
CA SER A 70 -6.11 22.86 0.32
C SER A 70 -7.51 23.31 -0.11
N ASP A 71 -7.63 24.07 -1.21
CA ASP A 71 -8.90 24.47 -1.82
C ASP A 71 -9.47 23.45 -2.82
N GLY A 72 -8.77 22.34 -3.07
CA GLY A 72 -9.15 21.33 -4.06
C GLY A 72 -8.70 21.62 -5.50
N THR A 73 -7.96 22.70 -5.76
CA THR A 73 -7.22 22.85 -7.02
C THR A 73 -5.97 21.99 -7.02
N TYR A 74 -5.58 21.49 -8.19
CA TYR A 74 -4.33 20.76 -8.35
C TYR A 74 -3.65 21.08 -9.67
N VAL A 75 -2.35 20.82 -9.74
CA VAL A 75 -1.52 20.96 -10.93
C VAL A 75 -0.84 19.62 -11.15
N THR A 76 -1.08 18.98 -12.30
CA THR A 76 -0.40 17.73 -12.64
C THR A 76 1.08 17.98 -12.93
N LYS A 77 1.89 16.91 -12.96
CA LYS A 77 3.30 16.96 -13.38
C LYS A 77 3.50 17.73 -14.70
N ASP A 78 2.61 17.52 -15.67
CA ASP A 78 2.58 18.19 -16.98
C ASP A 78 2.07 19.63 -16.94
N GLN A 79 2.03 20.25 -15.75
CA GLN A 79 1.58 21.62 -15.48
C GLN A 79 0.12 21.92 -15.80
N ILE A 80 -0.72 20.87 -15.96
CA ILE A 80 -2.15 21.03 -16.23
C ILE A 80 -2.86 21.39 -14.92
N ARG A 81 -3.40 22.60 -14.83
CA ARG A 81 -4.19 23.06 -13.69
C ARG A 81 -5.63 22.56 -13.79
N LEU A 82 -6.09 21.89 -12.75
CA LEU A 82 -7.42 21.29 -12.63
C LEU A 82 -8.02 21.59 -11.25
N ARG A 83 -9.29 21.21 -11.05
CA ARG A 83 -9.99 21.32 -9.77
C ARG A 83 -10.82 20.06 -9.52
N LEU A 84 -10.75 19.54 -8.29
CA LEU A 84 -11.63 18.47 -7.85
C LEU A 84 -13.09 18.95 -7.83
N ARG A 85 -14.00 18.05 -8.19
CA ARG A 85 -15.43 18.21 -7.90
C ARG A 85 -15.68 17.78 -6.46
N ASP A 86 -16.76 18.29 -5.88
CA ASP A 86 -17.18 17.82 -4.57
C ASP A 86 -17.48 16.30 -4.60
N GLY A 87 -17.04 15.58 -3.56
CA GLY A 87 -17.06 14.13 -3.48
C GLY A 87 -16.00 13.38 -4.31
N SER A 88 -15.26 14.06 -5.20
CA SER A 88 -14.21 13.43 -6.03
C SER A 88 -12.86 13.38 -5.30
N CYS A 89 -12.02 12.40 -5.67
CA CYS A 89 -10.75 12.16 -4.99
C CYS A 89 -9.58 11.81 -5.92
N LEU A 90 -8.35 12.08 -5.45
CA LEU A 90 -7.09 11.65 -6.05
C LEU A 90 -6.41 10.66 -5.10
N ASP A 91 -5.99 9.50 -5.60
CA ASP A 91 -5.09 8.63 -4.84
C ASP A 91 -3.65 9.16 -4.83
N ASN A 92 -2.81 8.60 -3.97
CA ASN A 92 -1.39 8.97 -3.90
C ASN A 92 -0.62 8.82 -5.23
N ASP A 93 -1.09 8.03 -6.20
CA ASP A 93 -0.46 7.86 -7.51
C ASP A 93 -1.04 8.82 -8.57
N GLY A 94 -1.81 9.84 -8.15
CA GLY A 94 -2.37 10.90 -9.01
C GLY A 94 -3.63 10.49 -9.77
N VAL A 95 -4.20 9.31 -9.50
CA VAL A 95 -5.37 8.81 -10.25
C VAL A 95 -6.63 9.49 -9.73
N LEU A 96 -7.36 10.16 -10.63
CA LEU A 96 -8.65 10.79 -10.33
C LEU A 96 -9.79 9.76 -10.32
N TYR A 97 -10.59 9.78 -9.25
CA TYR A 97 -11.84 9.05 -9.12
C TYR A 97 -12.99 10.03 -8.94
N ARG A 98 -14.14 9.71 -9.54
CA ARG A 98 -15.33 10.58 -9.50
C ARG A 98 -15.97 10.62 -8.11
N ASP A 99 -15.78 9.55 -7.33
CA ASP A 99 -16.36 9.31 -6.00
C ASP A 99 -15.52 8.29 -5.21
N GLU A 100 -15.65 8.29 -3.88
CA GLU A 100 -15.03 7.33 -2.95
C GLU A 100 -15.43 5.87 -3.23
N TYR A 101 -16.60 5.62 -3.84
CA TYR A 101 -17.01 4.26 -4.18
C TYR A 101 -16.14 3.67 -5.31
N GLN A 102 -15.83 4.45 -6.34
CA GLN A 102 -14.98 4.07 -7.46
C GLN A 102 -13.54 3.80 -6.97
N TYR A 103 -13.02 4.65 -6.06
CA TYR A 103 -11.73 4.43 -5.41
C TYR A 103 -11.71 3.12 -4.61
N ARG A 104 -12.67 2.94 -3.69
CA ARG A 104 -12.76 1.71 -2.86
C ARG A 104 -12.88 0.45 -3.71
N TYR A 105 -13.69 0.47 -4.78
CA TYR A 105 -13.82 -0.65 -5.70
C TYR A 105 -12.49 -0.99 -6.39
N LYS A 106 -11.74 0.02 -6.84
CA LYS A 106 -10.40 -0.14 -7.44
C LYS A 106 -9.43 -0.80 -6.46
N ILE A 107 -9.33 -0.31 -5.22
CA ILE A 107 -8.47 -0.89 -4.18
C ILE A 107 -8.89 -2.32 -3.82
N GLN A 108 -10.20 -2.62 -3.79
CA GLN A 108 -10.69 -3.99 -3.57
C GLN A 108 -10.25 -4.95 -4.68
N GLN A 109 -10.23 -4.52 -5.96
CA GLN A 109 -9.72 -5.35 -7.05
C GLN A 109 -8.19 -5.55 -6.96
N GLU A 110 -7.43 -4.54 -6.50
CA GLU A 110 -5.97 -4.67 -6.30
C GLU A 110 -5.61 -5.63 -5.16
N ASN A 111 -6.42 -5.67 -4.11
CA ASN A 111 -6.23 -6.54 -2.96
C ASN A 111 -6.87 -7.93 -3.13
N LYS A 112 -7.48 -8.23 -4.28
CA LYS A 112 -8.21 -9.48 -4.54
C LYS A 112 -7.34 -10.71 -4.34
N GLY A 113 -7.72 -11.57 -3.38
CA GLY A 113 -7.01 -12.80 -3.05
C GLY A 113 -5.94 -12.66 -1.96
N LEU A 114 -5.81 -11.48 -1.36
CA LEU A 114 -5.07 -11.27 -0.11
C LEU A 114 -6.01 -11.38 1.09
N SER A 115 -5.48 -11.73 2.26
CA SER A 115 -6.16 -11.54 3.54
C SER A 115 -5.84 -10.17 4.15
N GLU A 116 -6.69 -9.71 5.06
CA GLU A 116 -6.45 -8.48 5.86
C GLU A 116 -5.05 -8.44 6.47
N ALA A 117 -4.60 -9.54 7.07
CA ALA A 117 -3.27 -9.63 7.66
C ALA A 117 -2.15 -9.46 6.62
N GLN A 118 -2.34 -9.92 5.38
CA GLN A 118 -1.37 -9.73 4.29
C GLN A 118 -1.35 -8.29 3.77
N ILE A 119 -2.52 -7.65 3.65
CA ILE A 119 -2.66 -6.24 3.28
C ILE A 119 -1.98 -5.37 4.36
N GLN A 120 -2.33 -5.59 5.62
CA GLN A 120 -1.72 -4.87 6.75
C GLN A 120 -0.20 -5.09 6.82
N THR A 121 0.28 -6.33 6.66
CA THR A 121 1.73 -6.64 6.66
C THR A 121 2.45 -5.95 5.49
N ARG A 122 1.86 -5.93 4.28
CA ARG A 122 2.40 -5.20 3.13
C ARG A 122 2.56 -3.70 3.45
N ASN A 123 1.54 -3.11 4.07
CA ASN A 123 1.46 -1.67 4.28
C ASN A 123 2.35 -1.20 5.45
N GLN A 124 2.47 -2.00 6.51
CA GLN A 124 3.37 -1.78 7.65
C GLN A 124 4.86 -2.01 7.32
N ASN A 125 5.15 -2.66 6.20
CA ASN A 125 6.49 -2.86 5.68
C ASN A 125 6.68 -2.16 4.32
N ARG A 126 5.85 -1.16 3.98
CA ARG A 126 5.99 -0.42 2.73
C ARG A 126 7.29 0.38 2.80
N TYR A 127 8.24 0.05 1.95
CA TYR A 127 9.48 0.80 1.76
C TYR A 127 9.76 0.97 0.28
N GLN A 128 9.99 2.22 -0.13
CA GLN A 128 10.40 2.55 -1.48
C GLN A 128 11.19 3.87 -1.48
N ILE A 129 12.23 3.94 -2.32
CA ILE A 129 12.85 5.21 -2.71
C ILE A 129 12.23 5.62 -4.03
N MET A 130 11.64 6.81 -4.08
CA MET A 130 10.82 7.28 -5.20
C MET A 130 11.29 8.66 -5.64
N MET A 131 11.30 8.90 -6.95
CA MET A 131 11.54 10.24 -7.49
C MET A 131 10.23 11.01 -7.61
N ILE A 132 10.22 12.23 -7.06
CA ILE A 132 9.08 13.14 -7.09
C ILE A 132 9.65 14.54 -7.33
N ASP A 133 9.23 15.18 -8.43
CA ASP A 133 9.63 16.54 -8.82
C ASP A 133 11.16 16.76 -8.80
N GLY A 134 11.91 15.81 -9.38
CA GLY A 134 13.36 15.87 -9.48
C GLY A 134 14.14 15.53 -8.19
N GLU A 135 13.47 15.21 -7.08
CA GLU A 135 14.11 14.88 -5.80
C GLU A 135 13.78 13.45 -5.32
N ALA A 136 14.76 12.78 -4.70
CA ALA A 136 14.54 11.45 -4.14
C ALA A 136 13.87 11.52 -2.77
N TYR A 137 12.80 10.75 -2.59
CA TYR A 137 12.07 10.59 -1.33
C TYR A 137 12.09 9.12 -0.88
N GLN A 138 12.45 8.90 0.39
CA GLN A 138 12.14 7.65 1.07
C GLN A 138 10.69 7.70 1.54
N ILE A 139 9.85 6.83 0.97
CA ILE A 139 8.49 6.59 1.46
C ILE A 139 8.53 5.31 2.28
N ARG A 140 8.31 5.45 3.60
CA ARG A 140 8.20 4.33 4.54
C ARG A 140 6.86 4.37 5.24
N ASN A 141 6.04 3.35 5.00
CA ASN A 141 4.64 3.27 5.45
C ASN A 141 3.86 4.51 5.00
N GLN A 142 3.57 5.46 5.89
CA GLN A 142 2.89 6.73 5.61
C GLN A 142 3.82 7.95 5.66
N GLU A 143 5.09 7.78 6.03
CA GLU A 143 6.06 8.86 6.06
C GLU A 143 6.74 9.02 4.70
N GLN A 144 6.71 10.23 4.15
CA GLN A 144 7.52 10.65 3.02
C GLN A 144 8.62 11.59 3.53
N LYS A 145 9.89 11.18 3.40
CA LYS A 145 11.06 11.95 3.85
C LYS A 145 12.04 12.09 2.71
N ARG A 146 12.41 13.32 2.35
CA ARG A 146 13.44 13.59 1.34
C ARG A 146 14.75 12.90 1.74
N VAL A 147 15.36 12.22 0.78
CA VAL A 147 16.69 11.62 0.92
C VAL A 147 17.72 12.75 0.96
N ARG A 148 18.55 12.78 2.01
CA ARG A 148 19.59 13.80 2.21
C ARG A 148 21.01 13.27 2.08
N GLU A 149 21.18 11.96 2.24
CA GLU A 149 22.45 11.25 2.23
C GLU A 149 22.31 10.01 1.33
N GLN A 150 23.43 9.45 0.87
CA GLN A 150 23.40 8.23 0.07
C GLN A 150 22.84 7.05 0.89
N LEU A 151 21.82 6.38 0.35
CA LEU A 151 21.21 5.19 0.93
C LEU A 151 21.81 3.93 0.33
N LYS A 152 21.95 2.88 1.16
CA LYS A 152 22.31 1.52 0.72
C LYS A 152 21.05 0.66 0.82
N LEU A 153 20.68 0.05 -0.31
CA LEU A 153 19.57 -0.90 -0.43
C LEU A 153 20.12 -2.33 -0.51
N GLY A 154 19.22 -3.30 -0.70
CA GLY A 154 19.56 -4.69 -0.97
C GLY A 154 20.43 -4.88 -2.22
N ASP A 155 20.99 -6.08 -2.33
CA ASP A 155 21.88 -6.52 -3.41
C ASP A 155 23.11 -5.61 -3.70
N GLY A 156 23.42 -4.67 -2.82
CA GLY A 156 24.52 -3.71 -2.99
C GLY A 156 24.16 -2.50 -3.84
N VAL A 157 22.87 -2.24 -4.07
CA VAL A 157 22.40 -1.01 -4.74
C VAL A 157 22.62 0.19 -3.83
N THR A 158 23.12 1.30 -4.38
CA THR A 158 23.23 2.58 -3.67
C THR A 158 22.41 3.66 -4.37
N VAL A 159 21.77 4.57 -3.63
CA VAL A 159 20.91 5.63 -4.16
C VAL A 159 21.30 6.98 -3.57
N ASN A 160 21.47 7.98 -4.42
CA ASN A 160 21.85 9.33 -4.04
C ASN A 160 20.60 10.24 -3.85
N PRO A 161 20.74 11.38 -3.13
CA PRO A 161 19.66 12.36 -2.94
C PRO A 161 19.02 12.91 -4.21
N ASP A 162 19.73 12.87 -5.34
CA ASP A 162 19.29 13.39 -6.63
C ASP A 162 18.55 12.35 -7.49
N GLY A 163 18.38 11.11 -7.01
CA GLY A 163 17.73 10.02 -7.76
C GLY A 163 18.66 9.20 -8.66
N THR A 164 19.95 9.54 -8.73
CA THR A 164 20.93 8.62 -9.34
C THR A 164 21.16 7.42 -8.43
N TYR A 165 21.33 6.25 -9.03
CA TYR A 165 21.59 5.03 -8.29
C TYR A 165 22.60 4.14 -9.02
N GLN A 166 23.34 3.35 -8.26
CA GLN A 166 24.32 2.40 -8.78
C GLN A 166 23.89 0.98 -8.45
N THR A 167 23.89 0.09 -9.45
CA THR A 167 23.62 -1.35 -9.23
C THR A 167 24.85 -2.07 -8.68
N ARG A 168 24.66 -3.32 -8.23
CA ARG A 168 25.75 -4.22 -7.80
C ARG A 168 26.90 -4.29 -8.82
N ASP A 169 26.56 -4.33 -10.10
CA ASP A 169 27.49 -4.41 -11.23
C ASP A 169 28.09 -3.04 -11.61
N ARG A 170 28.02 -2.07 -10.69
CA ARG A 170 28.49 -0.69 -10.81
C ARG A 170 27.83 0.16 -11.89
N LYS A 171 26.78 -0.34 -12.56
CA LYS A 171 26.03 0.43 -13.56
C LYS A 171 25.33 1.60 -12.89
N GLN A 172 25.63 2.82 -13.35
CA GLN A 172 24.94 4.03 -12.94
C GLN A 172 23.65 4.21 -13.75
N LEU A 173 22.58 4.59 -13.05
CA LEU A 173 21.23 4.79 -13.57
C LEU A 173 20.60 6.00 -12.85
N ARG A 174 19.46 6.49 -13.36
CA ARG A 174 18.68 7.57 -12.73
C ARG A 174 17.21 7.21 -12.80
N LEU A 175 16.54 7.26 -11.65
CA LEU A 175 15.08 7.15 -11.58
C LEU A 175 14.42 8.36 -12.25
N GLN A 176 13.37 8.12 -13.03
CA GLN A 176 12.48 9.17 -13.53
C GLN A 176 11.40 9.48 -12.49
N ASP A 177 10.87 10.70 -12.48
CA ASP A 177 9.76 11.09 -11.60
C ASP A 177 8.54 10.16 -11.76
N GLY A 178 8.11 9.58 -10.64
CA GLY A 178 7.10 8.54 -10.55
C GLY A 178 7.66 7.12 -10.47
N GLU A 179 8.93 6.87 -10.81
CA GLU A 179 9.60 5.58 -10.64
C GLU A 179 10.10 5.39 -9.20
N CYS A 180 10.24 4.13 -8.78
CA CYS A 180 10.77 3.79 -7.46
C CYS A 180 11.62 2.52 -7.39
N LEU A 181 12.53 2.48 -6.42
CA LEU A 181 13.26 1.30 -5.98
C LEU A 181 12.63 0.75 -4.69
N ASN A 182 12.44 -0.57 -4.58
CA ASN A 182 12.08 -1.19 -3.30
C ASN A 182 13.31 -1.41 -2.39
N MET A 183 13.11 -1.94 -1.18
CA MET A 183 14.19 -2.20 -0.23
C MET A 183 15.28 -3.15 -0.78
N ASP A 184 14.94 -4.06 -1.69
CA ASP A 184 15.89 -4.99 -2.32
C ASP A 184 16.73 -4.32 -3.44
N GLY A 185 16.40 -3.08 -3.84
CA GLY A 185 17.01 -2.40 -4.99
C GLY A 185 16.34 -2.73 -6.34
N ASN A 186 15.17 -3.38 -6.36
CA ASN A 186 14.41 -3.62 -7.59
C ASN A 186 13.68 -2.33 -8.02
N MET A 187 13.82 -1.94 -9.29
CA MET A 187 13.13 -0.77 -9.87
C MET A 187 11.73 -1.12 -10.39
N PHE A 188 10.77 -0.23 -10.16
CA PHE A 188 9.41 -0.27 -10.67
C PHE A 188 8.99 1.09 -11.25
N LYS A 189 8.18 1.06 -12.31
CA LYS A 189 7.67 2.27 -12.97
C LYS A 189 6.83 3.19 -12.08
N ASN A 190 6.22 2.64 -11.03
CA ASN A 190 5.44 3.36 -10.00
C ASN A 190 5.08 2.43 -8.84
N THR A 191 4.48 3.00 -7.79
CA THR A 191 4.11 2.26 -6.57
C THR A 191 3.04 1.19 -6.84
N TYR A 192 2.11 1.42 -7.78
CA TYR A 192 1.13 0.43 -8.23
C TYR A 192 1.79 -0.84 -8.81
N MET A 193 2.79 -0.67 -9.69
CA MET A 193 3.51 -1.81 -10.28
C MET A 193 4.32 -2.57 -9.23
N HIS A 194 4.90 -1.87 -8.25
CA HIS A 194 5.52 -2.50 -7.07
C HIS A 194 4.50 -3.31 -6.26
N ARG A 195 3.36 -2.73 -5.84
CA ARG A 195 2.27 -3.42 -5.12
C ARG A 195 1.86 -4.70 -5.85
N LYS A 196 1.60 -4.60 -7.16
CA LYS A 196 1.16 -5.72 -8.02
C LYS A 196 2.18 -6.86 -8.08
N MET A 197 3.47 -6.55 -8.08
CA MET A 197 4.53 -7.56 -8.10
C MET A 197 4.70 -8.28 -6.75
N GLU A 198 4.58 -7.57 -5.63
CA GLU A 198 4.62 -8.17 -4.30
C GLU A 198 3.44 -9.14 -4.04
N VAL A 199 2.23 -8.77 -4.49
CA VAL A 199 1.07 -9.67 -4.47
C VAL A 199 1.34 -10.96 -5.24
N ASN A 200 1.94 -10.86 -6.43
CA ASN A 200 2.30 -12.01 -7.25
C ASN A 200 3.42 -12.88 -6.63
N LYS A 201 4.45 -12.28 -6.01
CA LYS A 201 5.48 -13.00 -5.25
C LYS A 201 4.84 -13.81 -4.11
N ASN A 202 4.01 -13.17 -3.29
CA ASN A 202 3.32 -13.80 -2.17
C ASN A 202 2.41 -14.95 -2.60
N ALA A 203 1.62 -14.77 -3.67
CA ALA A 203 0.79 -15.84 -4.23
C ALA A 203 1.61 -17.06 -4.72
N LYS A 204 2.77 -16.84 -5.36
CA LYS A 204 3.70 -17.90 -5.76
C LYS A 204 4.34 -18.61 -4.55
N GLY A 205 4.74 -17.86 -3.53
CA GLY A 205 5.26 -18.40 -2.27
C GLY A 205 4.27 -19.33 -1.57
N ILE A 206 3.01 -18.90 -1.43
CA ILE A 206 1.93 -19.69 -0.83
C ILE A 206 1.68 -20.98 -1.62
N LYS A 207 1.56 -20.90 -2.95
CA LYS A 207 1.41 -22.07 -3.84
C LYS A 207 2.57 -23.06 -3.72
N THR A 208 3.78 -22.57 -3.45
CA THR A 208 4.98 -23.41 -3.30
C THR A 208 5.02 -24.10 -1.93
N MET A 209 4.65 -23.37 -0.87
CA MET A 209 4.56 -23.94 0.48
C MET A 209 3.40 -24.93 0.65
N THR A 210 2.25 -24.71 0.01
CA THR A 210 1.15 -25.69 0.01
C THR A 210 1.54 -26.97 -0.72
N LYS A 211 2.19 -26.89 -1.90
CA LYS A 211 2.74 -28.07 -2.60
C LYS A 211 3.72 -28.86 -1.71
N LYS A 212 4.67 -28.19 -1.05
CA LYS A 212 5.62 -28.86 -0.12
C LYS A 212 4.92 -29.48 1.10
N LYS A 213 3.86 -28.86 1.65
CA LYS A 213 3.07 -29.44 2.75
C LYS A 213 2.23 -30.65 2.32
N VAL A 214 1.69 -30.67 1.10
CA VAL A 214 0.98 -31.84 0.55
C VAL A 214 1.94 -33.02 0.34
N GLN A 215 3.12 -32.78 -0.25
CA GLN A 215 4.13 -33.83 -0.42
C GLN A 215 4.60 -34.44 0.92
N LYS A 216 4.80 -33.63 1.97
CA LYS A 216 5.16 -34.13 3.31
C LYS A 216 4.05 -34.92 4.03
N LYS A 217 2.79 -34.87 3.58
CA LYS A 217 1.69 -35.69 4.13
C LYS A 217 1.51 -37.03 3.42
N ALA A 218 2.23 -37.29 2.33
CA ALA A 218 2.09 -38.52 1.53
C ALA A 218 3.08 -39.64 1.92
N THR A 219 3.63 -39.63 3.14
CA THR A 219 4.67 -40.59 3.58
C THR A 219 4.40 -41.15 4.98
N THR A 220 3.17 -41.61 5.22
CA THR A 220 2.85 -42.53 6.33
C THR A 220 2.26 -43.81 5.76
N THR A 221 3.13 -44.78 5.48
CA THR A 221 2.76 -46.13 5.01
C THR A 221 1.94 -46.86 6.07
N PRO A 222 0.76 -47.44 5.76
CA PRO A 222 0.00 -48.20 6.73
C PRO A 222 0.73 -49.50 7.09
N ASN A 223 1.10 -49.65 8.36
CA ASN A 223 1.84 -50.80 8.83
C ASN A 223 0.93 -52.05 8.90
N LYS A 224 1.07 -52.98 7.96
CA LYS A 224 0.25 -54.21 7.89
C LYS A 224 0.56 -55.12 9.08
N LYS A 225 -0.34 -55.18 10.08
CA LYS A 225 -0.28 -56.16 11.17
C LYS A 225 -0.33 -57.58 10.59
N LYS A 226 0.77 -58.31 10.73
CA LYS A 226 0.91 -59.71 10.28
C LYS A 226 0.32 -60.63 11.35
N VAL A 227 -0.83 -61.25 11.06
CA VAL A 227 -1.47 -62.21 11.99
C VAL A 227 -0.73 -63.54 11.91
N MET A 228 -0.04 -63.92 12.99
CA MET A 228 0.55 -65.27 13.13
C MET A 228 -0.53 -66.27 13.55
N LYS A 229 -0.85 -67.23 12.67
CA LYS A 229 -1.57 -68.45 13.06
C LYS A 229 -0.63 -69.33 13.90
N LYS A 230 -1.05 -69.69 15.11
CA LYS A 230 -0.47 -70.85 15.81
C LYS A 230 -0.96 -72.13 15.14
N SER A 231 -0.05 -72.89 14.55
CA SER A 231 -0.17 -74.35 14.47
C SER A 231 0.61 -74.93 15.65
N GLY A 232 0.23 -76.10 16.16
CA GLY A 232 0.82 -76.62 17.40
C GLY A 232 1.05 -78.13 17.40
N LYS A 233 1.52 -78.59 18.56
CA LYS A 233 1.62 -79.98 19.02
C LYS A 233 2.73 -80.86 18.40
N ASN A 234 3.74 -81.18 19.21
CA ASN A 234 3.93 -82.52 19.80
C ASN A 234 5.29 -82.58 20.51
N ILE A 235 5.31 -82.86 21.82
CA ILE A 235 5.57 -84.20 22.36
C ILE A 235 4.46 -84.46 23.40
#